data_AF-A0A383B336-F1
#
_entry.id   AF-A0A383B336-F1
#
_cell.length_a   1.000
_cell.length_b   1.000
_cell.length_c   1.000
_cell.angle_alpha   90.00
_cell.angle_beta   90.00
_cell.angle_gamma   90.00
#
_symmetry.space_group_name_H-M   'P 1'
#
loop_
_entity.id
_entity.type
_entity.pdbx_description
1 polymer ?
#
loop_
_entity_poly.entity_id
_entity_poly.type
_entity_poly.pdbx_seq_one_letter_code
_entity_poly.pdbx_strand_id
1 'polypeptide(L)'
;MDRDMLKRQLEYTLEETNFDDQGELYRGKVRDNYVNEDTITMVTTDRISAFDRVLGTVPFKGQSLVELADWWFGETADIVANHVIRRPHPNVWTVRKCDPIQVEMVVRGYLTGVTSTSAWTAYERGDREFCGNELPNGMRKNEKLPEPIITPSTKAAKGDHDESVPPSELYKRGVVDPALYKELARIS
;
A
#
# COMPACT_ATOMS: atom_id res chain seq x y z
N MET A 1 -3.30 -25.64 8.74
CA MET A 1 -2.10 -25.71 7.87
C MET A 1 -1.08 -26.59 8.57
N ASP A 2 -0.64 -27.67 7.94
CA ASP A 2 0.29 -28.63 8.54
C ASP A 2 1.71 -28.05 8.62
N ARG A 3 2.38 -28.21 9.78
CA ARG A 3 3.74 -27.71 10.01
C ARG A 3 4.75 -28.41 9.11
N ASP A 4 4.54 -29.69 8.82
CA ASP A 4 5.47 -30.44 7.97
C ASP A 4 5.31 -30.05 6.50
N MET A 5 4.08 -29.76 6.06
CA MET A 5 3.83 -29.09 4.78
C MET A 5 4.61 -27.79 4.67
N LEU A 6 4.52 -26.89 5.66
CA LEU A 6 5.24 -25.62 5.65
C LEU A 6 6.76 -25.79 5.53
N LYS A 7 7.34 -26.71 6.28
CA LYS A 7 8.79 -27.00 6.21
C LYS A 7 9.22 -27.45 4.82
N ARG A 8 8.44 -28.32 4.17
CA ARG A 8 8.71 -28.79 2.80
C ARG A 8 8.70 -27.66 1.77
N GLN A 9 8.06 -26.53 2.07
CA GLN A 9 7.86 -25.43 1.12
C GLN A 9 8.90 -24.32 1.27
N LEU A 10 9.76 -24.38 2.30
CA LEU A 10 10.83 -23.41 2.52
C LEU A 10 11.80 -23.30 1.33
N GLU A 11 11.99 -24.40 0.57
CA GLU A 11 12.89 -24.43 -0.60
C GLU A 11 12.19 -24.04 -1.92
N TYR A 12 10.86 -23.86 -1.90
CA TYR A 12 10.06 -23.62 -3.12
C TYR A 12 9.44 -22.21 -3.15
N THR A 13 10.02 -21.27 -2.40
CA THR A 13 9.54 -19.89 -2.39
C THR A 13 9.81 -19.20 -3.73
N LEU A 14 8.86 -18.41 -4.20
CA LEU A 14 9.03 -17.61 -5.40
C LEU A 14 9.82 -16.34 -5.09
N GLU A 15 11.14 -16.35 -5.36
CA GLU A 15 11.98 -15.18 -5.16
C GLU A 15 11.81 -14.16 -6.29
N GLU A 16 11.88 -14.58 -7.55
CA GLU A 16 11.71 -13.69 -8.71
C GLU A 16 11.21 -14.46 -9.94
N THR A 17 10.79 -13.70 -10.95
CA THR A 17 10.40 -14.18 -12.27
C THR A 17 11.18 -13.42 -13.34
N ASN A 18 11.38 -14.07 -14.49
CA ASN A 18 12.14 -13.54 -15.63
C ASN A 18 11.47 -13.99 -16.95
N PHE A 19 10.23 -13.57 -17.19
CA PHE A 19 9.54 -13.87 -18.46
C PHE A 19 9.85 -12.80 -19.50
N ASP A 20 10.41 -13.20 -20.64
CA ASP A 20 10.77 -12.31 -21.75
C ASP A 20 9.60 -12.03 -22.70
N ASP A 21 8.52 -12.79 -22.60
CA ASP A 21 7.34 -12.73 -23.45
C ASP A 21 6.13 -12.04 -22.80
N GLN A 22 6.25 -11.52 -21.57
CA GLN A 22 5.13 -10.94 -20.81
C GLN A 22 5.08 -9.39 -20.80
N GLY A 23 6.07 -8.71 -21.38
CA GLY A 23 6.17 -7.25 -21.42
C GLY A 23 7.41 -6.70 -20.70
N GLU A 24 7.47 -5.38 -20.51
CA GLU A 24 8.60 -4.72 -19.85
C GLU A 24 8.61 -5.04 -18.35
N LEU A 25 9.70 -5.64 -17.88
CA LEU A 25 9.84 -6.05 -16.48
C LEU A 25 10.23 -4.88 -15.57
N TYR A 26 9.34 -4.58 -14.62
CA TYR A 26 9.59 -3.69 -13.48
C TYR A 26 9.49 -4.45 -12.15
N ARG A 27 10.62 -4.55 -11.44
CA ARG A 27 10.67 -5.17 -10.10
C ARG A 27 10.51 -4.14 -8.99
N GLY A 28 9.45 -4.32 -8.21
CA GLY A 28 9.30 -3.71 -6.89
C GLY A 28 9.87 -4.60 -5.79
N LYS A 29 9.78 -4.14 -4.53
CA LYS A 29 10.25 -4.89 -3.35
C LYS A 29 9.66 -6.31 -3.27
N VAL A 30 8.37 -6.45 -3.58
CA VAL A 30 7.62 -7.72 -3.40
C VAL A 30 6.85 -8.19 -4.63
N ARG A 31 6.84 -7.43 -5.73
CA ARG A 31 6.14 -7.78 -6.97
C ARG A 31 7.06 -7.63 -8.17
N ASP A 32 6.95 -8.57 -9.09
CA ASP A 32 7.50 -8.46 -10.44
C ASP A 32 6.33 -8.11 -11.36
N ASN A 33 6.44 -6.97 -12.04
CA ASN A 33 5.38 -6.45 -12.90
C ASN A 33 5.85 -6.49 -14.33
N TYR A 34 5.03 -7.02 -15.22
CA TYR A 34 5.28 -7.03 -16.66
C TYR A 34 4.29 -6.07 -17.31
N VAL A 35 4.82 -4.94 -17.76
CA VAL A 35 4.03 -3.82 -18.28
C VAL A 35 3.87 -3.98 -19.78
N ASN A 36 2.61 -3.96 -20.22
CA ASN A 36 2.23 -3.90 -21.62
C ASN A 36 1.59 -2.52 -21.92
N GLU A 37 1.02 -2.37 -23.11
CA GLU A 37 0.35 -1.13 -23.55
C GLU A 37 -0.78 -0.74 -22.59
N ASP A 38 -1.78 -1.61 -22.44
CA ASP A 38 -3.00 -1.34 -21.65
C ASP A 38 -3.11 -2.14 -20.35
N THR A 39 -2.21 -3.10 -20.12
CA THR A 39 -2.30 -4.02 -18.99
C THR A 39 -0.97 -4.21 -18.28
N ILE A 40 -1.05 -4.67 -17.04
CA ILE A 40 0.11 -5.09 -16.27
C ILE A 40 -0.16 -6.50 -15.75
N THR A 41 0.75 -7.44 -16.03
CA THR A 41 0.77 -8.74 -15.36
C THR A 41 1.58 -8.60 -14.08
N MET A 42 0.91 -8.68 -12.94
CA MET A 42 1.52 -8.50 -11.61
C MET A 42 1.71 -9.86 -10.95
N VAL A 43 2.97 -10.25 -10.74
CA VAL A 43 3.33 -11.45 -10.00
C VAL A 43 3.72 -11.05 -8.57
N THR A 44 2.90 -11.42 -7.59
CA THR A 44 3.24 -11.22 -6.17
C THR A 44 4.13 -12.35 -5.70
N THR A 45 5.38 -12.00 -5.41
CA THR A 45 6.43 -12.93 -4.97
C THR A 45 6.34 -13.22 -3.48
N ASP A 46 7.13 -14.20 -3.04
CA ASP A 46 7.27 -14.55 -1.63
C ASP A 46 8.28 -13.66 -0.90
N ARG A 47 8.93 -12.71 -1.61
CA ARG A 47 9.86 -11.74 -1.01
C ARG A 47 9.19 -10.96 0.11
N ILE A 48 9.86 -10.84 1.25
CA ILE A 48 9.48 -9.97 2.36
C ILE A 48 10.49 -8.83 2.49
N SER A 49 9.99 -7.63 2.76
CA SER A 49 10.85 -6.46 2.96
C SER A 49 10.56 -5.79 4.30
N ALA A 50 11.61 -5.32 4.96
CA ALA A 50 11.52 -4.40 6.09
C ALA A 50 12.70 -3.42 6.03
N PHE A 51 12.53 -2.23 6.61
CA PHE A 51 13.56 -1.17 6.60
C PHE A 51 14.10 -0.89 5.19
N ASP A 52 13.20 -0.84 4.21
CA ASP A 52 13.50 -0.62 2.78
C ASP A 52 14.44 -1.63 2.12
N ARG A 53 14.64 -2.80 2.74
CA ARG A 53 15.44 -3.91 2.19
C ARG A 53 14.61 -5.17 2.05
N VAL A 54 14.83 -5.92 0.97
CA VAL A 54 14.34 -7.29 0.84
C VAL A 54 15.20 -8.17 1.76
N LEU A 55 14.55 -8.92 2.65
CA LEU A 55 15.22 -9.72 3.68
C LEU A 55 15.34 -11.20 3.31
N GLY A 56 14.52 -11.67 2.36
CA GLY A 56 14.40 -13.08 1.99
C GLY A 56 12.97 -13.38 1.56
N THR A 57 12.57 -14.64 1.66
CA THR A 57 11.26 -15.13 1.22
C THR A 57 10.48 -15.81 2.35
N VAL A 58 9.15 -15.82 2.22
CA VAL A 58 8.23 -16.53 3.12
C VAL A 58 7.28 -17.38 2.28
N PRO A 59 7.24 -18.71 2.46
CA PRO A 59 6.38 -19.59 1.65
C PRO A 59 4.92 -19.14 1.66
N PHE A 60 4.31 -19.15 0.49
CA PHE A 60 2.90 -18.79 0.25
C PHE A 60 2.54 -17.33 0.56
N LYS A 61 3.50 -16.47 0.90
CA LYS A 61 3.21 -15.07 1.17
C LYS A 61 2.58 -14.41 -0.05
N GLY A 62 3.11 -14.63 -1.24
CA GLY A 62 2.60 -14.01 -2.45
C GLY A 62 1.14 -14.39 -2.72
N GLN A 63 0.82 -15.68 -2.59
CA GLN A 63 -0.54 -16.21 -2.72
C GLN A 63 -1.47 -15.60 -1.66
N SER A 64 -1.04 -15.61 -0.40
CA SER A 64 -1.87 -15.15 0.71
C SER A 64 -2.24 -13.67 0.58
N LEU A 65 -1.30 -12.84 0.10
CA LEU A 65 -1.54 -11.42 -0.14
C LEU A 65 -2.50 -11.17 -1.31
N VAL A 66 -2.40 -11.97 -2.38
CA VAL A 66 -3.32 -11.87 -3.52
C VAL A 66 -4.73 -12.29 -3.11
N GLU A 67 -4.89 -13.39 -2.36
CA GLU A 67 -6.20 -13.85 -1.87
C GLU A 67 -6.85 -12.84 -0.93
N LEU A 68 -6.07 -12.27 0.00
CA LEU A 68 -6.58 -11.25 0.92
C LEU A 68 -7.02 -9.99 0.17
N ALA A 69 -6.26 -9.56 -0.83
CA ALA A 69 -6.61 -8.40 -1.63
C ALA A 69 -7.83 -8.65 -2.54
N ASP A 70 -7.95 -9.82 -3.17
CA ASP A 70 -9.16 -10.21 -3.91
C ASP A 70 -10.41 -10.15 -3.03
N TRP A 71 -10.30 -10.65 -1.79
CA TRP A 71 -11.40 -10.57 -0.84
C TRP A 71 -11.80 -9.12 -0.57
N TRP A 72 -10.84 -8.24 -0.25
CA TRP A 72 -11.11 -6.81 -0.05
C TRP A 72 -11.66 -6.11 -1.28
N PHE A 73 -11.21 -6.48 -2.49
CA PHE A 73 -11.77 -5.96 -3.73
C PHE A 73 -13.22 -6.38 -3.94
N GLY A 74 -13.62 -7.56 -3.46
CA GLY A 74 -15.02 -7.98 -3.42
C GLY A 74 -15.85 -7.20 -2.40
N GLU A 75 -15.33 -7.05 -1.18
CA GLU A 75 -16.03 -6.34 -0.08
C GLU A 75 -16.19 -4.84 -0.31
N THR A 76 -15.42 -4.25 -1.24
CA THR A 76 -15.44 -2.81 -1.55
C THR A 76 -15.99 -2.51 -2.95
N ALA A 77 -16.48 -3.52 -3.67
CA ALA A 77 -16.92 -3.39 -5.05
C ALA A 77 -18.12 -2.45 -5.24
N ASP A 78 -18.95 -2.26 -4.22
CA ASP A 78 -20.07 -1.32 -4.19
C ASP A 78 -19.64 0.14 -3.90
N ILE A 79 -18.42 0.33 -3.41
CA ILE A 79 -17.85 1.64 -3.06
C ILE A 79 -17.04 2.19 -4.24
N VAL A 80 -16.11 1.40 -4.79
CA VAL A 80 -15.18 1.84 -5.84
C VAL A 80 -14.75 0.68 -6.74
N ALA A 81 -14.58 0.96 -8.04
CA ALA A 81 -14.03 -0.01 -8.97
C ALA A 81 -12.53 -0.23 -8.71
N ASN A 82 -12.07 -1.47 -8.84
CA ASN A 82 -10.64 -1.82 -8.82
C ASN A 82 -10.12 -2.13 -10.24
N HIS A 83 -8.79 -2.23 -10.37
CA HIS A 83 -8.13 -2.41 -11.66
C HIS A 83 -7.97 -3.87 -12.12
N VAL A 84 -8.39 -4.87 -11.32
CA VAL A 84 -8.15 -6.28 -11.64
C VAL A 84 -9.06 -6.72 -12.79
N ILE A 85 -8.46 -7.32 -13.83
CA ILE A 85 -9.19 -7.90 -14.97
C ILE A 85 -9.46 -9.38 -14.71
N ARG A 86 -8.43 -10.12 -14.27
CA ARG A 86 -8.51 -11.56 -13.96
C ARG A 86 -7.35 -12.02 -13.09
N ARG A 87 -7.52 -13.18 -12.46
CA ARG A 87 -6.50 -13.88 -11.67
C ARG A 87 -6.23 -15.28 -12.26
N PRO A 88 -5.24 -15.42 -13.18
CA PRO A 88 -4.93 -16.73 -13.77
C PRO A 88 -4.23 -17.72 -12.83
N HIS A 89 -3.61 -17.22 -11.76
CA HIS A 89 -2.85 -18.04 -10.83
C HIS A 89 -2.97 -17.44 -9.42
N PRO A 90 -2.85 -18.23 -8.34
CA PRO A 90 -2.99 -17.72 -6.99
C PRO A 90 -2.09 -16.53 -6.61
N ASN A 91 -0.96 -16.35 -7.28
CA ASN A 91 -0.01 -15.23 -7.09
C ASN A 91 -0.10 -14.13 -8.16
N VAL A 92 -0.95 -14.27 -9.18
CA VAL A 92 -0.88 -13.45 -10.40
C VAL A 92 -2.19 -12.73 -10.67
N TRP A 93 -2.10 -11.42 -10.90
CA TRP A 93 -3.17 -10.65 -11.52
C TRP A 93 -2.79 -10.18 -12.91
N THR A 94 -3.77 -10.14 -13.81
CA THR A 94 -3.72 -9.21 -14.94
C THR A 94 -4.60 -8.02 -14.57
N VAL A 95 -4.03 -6.82 -14.58
CA VAL A 95 -4.72 -5.58 -14.21
C VAL A 95 -4.72 -4.59 -15.37
N ARG A 96 -5.68 -3.66 -15.37
CA ARG A 96 -5.62 -2.49 -16.27
C ARG A 96 -4.46 -1.61 -15.86
N LYS A 97 -3.72 -1.12 -16.84
CA LYS A 97 -2.76 -0.04 -16.63
C LYS A 97 -3.55 1.24 -16.34
N CYS A 98 -3.20 1.91 -15.25
CA CYS A 98 -3.82 3.15 -14.83
C CYS A 98 -2.73 4.16 -14.53
N ASP A 99 -3.04 5.44 -14.75
CA ASP A 99 -2.20 6.54 -14.28
C ASP A 99 -2.52 6.78 -12.80
N PRO A 100 -1.60 6.43 -11.86
CA PRO A 100 -1.90 6.54 -10.46
C PRO A 100 -1.88 8.00 -10.01
N ILE A 101 -2.90 8.39 -9.24
CA ILE A 101 -2.90 9.65 -8.52
C ILE A 101 -1.72 9.61 -7.52
N GLN A 102 -0.85 10.61 -7.55
CA GLN A 102 0.39 10.65 -6.75
C GLN A 102 0.13 11.08 -5.28
N VAL A 103 -0.94 10.57 -4.68
CA VAL A 103 -1.34 10.81 -3.29
C VAL A 103 -1.60 9.47 -2.63
N GLU A 104 -0.98 9.25 -1.48
CA GLU A 104 -1.30 8.10 -0.63
C GLU A 104 -2.41 8.48 0.35
N MET A 105 -3.57 7.84 0.21
CA MET A 105 -4.72 8.04 1.10
C MET A 105 -4.58 7.14 2.33
N VAL A 106 -3.86 7.59 3.36
CA VAL A 106 -3.66 6.81 4.59
C VAL A 106 -4.78 7.10 5.59
N VAL A 107 -5.61 6.09 5.86
CA VAL A 107 -6.65 6.14 6.90
C VAL A 107 -6.10 5.57 8.20
N ARG A 108 -6.28 6.29 9.32
CA ARG A 108 -5.81 5.88 10.65
C ARG A 108 -6.96 5.79 11.63
N GLY A 109 -7.20 4.60 12.17
CA GLY A 109 -8.12 4.40 13.30
C GLY A 109 -7.44 4.38 14.67
N TYR A 110 -6.10 4.34 14.71
CA TYR A 110 -5.31 4.25 15.94
C TYR A 110 -4.09 5.17 15.87
N LEU A 111 -3.73 5.78 17.00
CA LEU A 111 -2.57 6.64 17.13
C LEU A 111 -1.30 5.80 17.36
N THR A 112 -0.63 5.41 16.27
CA THR A 112 0.52 4.49 16.29
C THR A 112 1.64 4.90 15.32
N GLY A 113 2.69 4.10 15.28
CA GLY A 113 3.88 4.23 14.45
C GLY A 113 5.13 4.65 15.22
N VAL A 114 6.26 4.61 14.51
CA VAL A 114 7.60 4.89 15.04
C VAL A 114 8.47 5.68 14.07
N THR A 115 7.96 6.00 12.89
CA THR A 115 8.67 6.77 11.85
C THR A 115 8.34 8.25 12.00
N SER A 116 9.18 9.11 11.41
CA SER A 116 8.96 10.56 11.36
C SER A 116 7.63 10.96 10.71
N THR A 117 7.09 10.11 9.84
CA THR A 117 5.81 10.26 9.13
C THR A 117 4.61 9.70 9.90
N SER A 118 4.81 9.20 11.12
CA SER A 118 3.74 8.61 11.91
C SER A 118 3.06 9.60 12.85
N ALA A 119 1.75 9.47 12.99
CA ALA A 119 0.94 10.34 13.85
C ALA A 119 1.38 10.29 15.32
N TRP A 120 1.79 9.12 15.83
CA TRP A 120 2.29 9.00 17.21
C TRP A 120 3.59 9.80 17.42
N THR A 121 4.56 9.72 16.50
CA THR A 121 5.82 10.46 16.65
C THR A 121 5.61 11.97 16.68
N ALA A 122 4.67 12.51 15.89
CA ALA A 122 4.27 13.91 15.98
C ALA A 122 3.61 14.23 17.34
N TYR A 123 2.63 13.41 17.74
CA TYR A 123 1.89 13.59 18.98
C TYR A 123 2.77 13.58 20.24
N GLU A 124 3.73 12.67 20.29
CA GLU A 124 4.71 12.52 21.37
C GLU A 124 5.63 13.73 21.50
N ARG A 125 5.93 14.43 20.40
CA ARG A 125 6.67 15.71 20.40
C ARG A 125 5.84 16.90 20.89
N GLY A 126 4.54 16.70 21.09
CA GLY A 126 3.61 17.74 21.53
C GLY A 126 2.68 18.25 20.43
N ASP A 127 2.80 17.76 19.19
CA ASP A 127 1.93 18.17 18.10
C ASP A 127 0.48 17.73 18.40
N ARG A 128 -0.49 18.62 18.21
CA ARG A 128 -1.93 18.33 18.33
C ARG A 128 -2.69 18.56 17.04
N GLU A 129 -1.98 18.93 15.99
CA GLU A 129 -2.47 18.97 14.62
C GLU A 129 -1.58 18.05 13.79
N PHE A 130 -2.18 17.13 13.03
CA PHE A 130 -1.45 16.21 12.17
C PHE A 130 -2.14 16.08 10.82
N CYS A 131 -1.46 16.51 9.76
CA CYS A 131 -2.00 16.54 8.39
C CYS A 131 -3.36 17.24 8.27
N GLY A 132 -3.57 18.31 9.04
CA GLY A 132 -4.83 19.07 9.07
C GLY A 132 -5.93 18.47 9.95
N ASN A 133 -5.62 17.44 10.75
CA ASN A 133 -6.55 16.87 11.73
C ASN A 133 -6.14 17.29 13.14
N GLU A 134 -7.09 17.77 13.93
CA GLU A 134 -6.88 18.01 15.36
C GLU A 134 -6.93 16.69 16.14
N LEU A 135 -5.95 16.48 17.02
CA LEU A 135 -5.83 15.29 17.85
C LEU A 135 -6.19 15.62 19.31
N PRO A 136 -7.06 14.81 19.96
CA PRO A 136 -7.40 15.01 21.36
C PRO A 136 -6.18 15.03 22.28
N ASN A 137 -6.27 15.77 23.38
CA ASN A 137 -5.24 15.73 24.42
C ASN A 137 -5.29 14.44 25.25
N GLY A 138 -4.16 14.06 25.83
CA GLY A 138 -4.05 12.94 26.77
C GLY A 138 -4.09 11.54 26.16
N MET A 139 -4.04 11.42 24.83
CA MET A 139 -4.00 10.13 24.15
C MET A 139 -2.68 9.38 24.42
N ARG A 140 -2.75 8.05 24.42
CA ARG A 140 -1.61 7.15 24.61
C ARG A 140 -1.23 6.45 23.31
N LYS A 141 -0.03 5.87 23.29
CA LYS A 141 0.45 5.10 22.13
C LYS A 141 -0.45 3.89 21.89
N ASN A 142 -0.82 3.68 20.63
CA ASN A 142 -1.73 2.65 20.16
C ASN A 142 -3.18 2.80 20.65
N GLU A 143 -3.56 3.99 21.15
CA GLU A 143 -4.94 4.28 21.52
C GLU A 143 -5.82 4.46 20.27
N LYS A 144 -7.07 4.00 20.34
CA LYS A 144 -8.05 4.19 19.27
C LYS A 144 -8.38 5.67 19.16
N LEU A 145 -8.37 6.20 17.94
CA LEU A 145 -8.82 7.57 17.69
C LEU A 145 -10.35 7.66 17.87
N PRO A 146 -10.91 8.81 18.28
CA PRO A 146 -12.36 8.98 18.38
C PRO A 146 -13.07 8.68 17.07
N GLU A 147 -12.48 9.12 15.97
CA GLU A 147 -12.91 8.86 14.60
C GLU A 147 -11.69 8.55 13.72
N PRO A 148 -11.83 7.74 12.67
CA PRO A 148 -10.76 7.56 11.69
C PRO A 148 -10.39 8.89 11.03
N ILE A 149 -9.10 9.13 10.85
CA ILE A 149 -8.58 10.34 10.19
C ILE A 149 -7.83 9.98 8.92
N ILE A 150 -7.87 10.88 7.94
CA ILE A 150 -7.08 10.77 6.71
C ILE A 150 -5.83 11.62 6.85
N THR A 151 -4.67 11.01 6.63
CA THR A 151 -3.37 11.67 6.73
C THR A 151 -2.61 11.45 5.42
N PRO A 152 -2.86 12.26 4.39
CA PRO A 152 -2.31 11.94 3.10
C PRO A 152 -0.79 12.14 3.08
N SER A 153 -0.10 11.35 2.26
CA SER A 153 1.32 11.54 1.97
C SER A 153 1.58 11.76 0.49
N THR A 154 2.61 12.54 0.20
CA THR A 154 3.15 12.63 -1.17
C THR A 154 4.01 11.40 -1.44
N LYS A 155 3.89 10.85 -2.64
CA LYS A 155 4.79 9.78 -3.09
C LYS A 155 6.12 10.36 -3.53
N ALA A 156 7.20 10.03 -2.83
CA ALA A 156 8.52 10.52 -3.19
C ALA A 156 9.13 9.72 -4.35
N ALA A 157 10.10 10.32 -5.06
CA ALA A 157 10.87 9.61 -6.07
C ALA A 157 11.70 8.48 -5.43
N LYS A 158 12.09 7.48 -6.21
CA LYS A 158 12.78 6.27 -5.72
C LYS A 158 14.09 6.64 -4.99
N GLY A 159 14.08 6.60 -3.66
CA GLY A 159 15.23 6.93 -2.80
C GLY A 159 14.93 7.96 -1.71
N ASP A 160 13.84 8.72 -1.87
CA ASP A 160 13.37 9.71 -0.89
C ASP A 160 12.25 9.15 0.00
N HIS A 161 11.99 9.81 1.12
CA HIS A 161 10.92 9.44 2.05
C HIS A 161 9.62 10.17 1.73
N ASP A 162 8.50 9.44 1.80
CA ASP A 162 7.18 10.04 1.70
C ASP A 162 6.98 11.08 2.81
N GLU A 163 6.28 12.17 2.50
CA GLU A 163 6.02 13.26 3.44
C GLU A 163 4.52 13.30 3.77
N SER A 164 4.17 13.20 5.05
CA SER A 164 2.79 13.39 5.50
C SER A 164 2.48 14.87 5.60
N VAL A 165 1.53 15.34 4.77
CA VAL A 165 1.23 16.76 4.61
C VAL A 165 -0.28 17.00 4.73
N PRO A 166 -0.73 18.20 5.15
CA PRO A 166 -2.15 18.53 5.10
C PRO A 166 -2.64 18.60 3.64
N PRO A 167 -3.94 18.37 3.36
CA PRO A 167 -4.49 18.43 2.01
C PRO A 167 -4.23 19.78 1.32
N SER A 168 -4.24 20.87 2.08
CA SER A 168 -3.95 22.23 1.58
C SER A 168 -2.57 22.34 0.94
N GLU A 169 -1.59 21.57 1.40
CA GLU A 169 -0.24 21.55 0.84
C GLU A 169 -0.21 20.76 -0.47
N LEU A 170 -0.97 19.66 -0.59
CA LEU A 170 -1.11 18.92 -1.84
C LEU A 170 -1.70 19.79 -2.95
N TYR A 171 -2.66 20.66 -2.62
CA TYR A 171 -3.27 21.59 -3.57
C TYR A 171 -2.27 22.64 -4.04
N LYS A 172 -1.50 23.23 -3.12
CA LYS A 172 -0.46 24.22 -3.45
C LYS A 172 0.61 23.63 -4.36
N ARG A 173 0.99 22.37 -4.13
CA ARG A 173 1.97 21.63 -4.94
C ARG A 173 1.39 21.14 -6.28
N GLY A 174 0.08 21.29 -6.52
CA GLY A 174 -0.58 20.81 -7.73
C GLY A 174 -0.59 19.29 -7.87
N VAL A 175 -0.43 18.55 -6.77
CA VAL A 175 -0.35 17.08 -6.77
C VAL A 175 -1.72 16.47 -7.05
N VAL A 176 -2.79 17.14 -6.61
CA VAL A 176 -4.16 16.69 -6.78
C VAL A 176 -5.11 17.88 -6.84
N ASP A 177 -6.14 17.78 -7.68
CA ASP A 177 -7.23 18.74 -7.70
C ASP A 177 -8.08 18.64 -6.40
N PRO A 178 -8.51 19.76 -5.79
CA PRO A 178 -9.30 19.72 -4.56
C PRO A 178 -10.61 18.94 -4.66
N ALA A 179 -11.30 18.99 -5.80
CA ALA A 179 -12.55 18.23 -5.98
C ALA A 179 -12.25 16.72 -6.09
N LEU A 180 -11.18 16.35 -6.80
CA LEU A 180 -10.70 14.98 -6.83
C LEU A 180 -10.29 14.48 -5.44
N TYR A 181 -9.53 15.27 -4.67
CA TYR A 181 -9.16 14.89 -3.31
C TYR A 181 -10.38 14.70 -2.41
N LYS A 182 -11.39 15.56 -2.53
CA LYS A 182 -12.63 15.44 -1.77
C LYS A 182 -13.33 14.11 -2.07
N GLU A 183 -13.33 13.68 -3.33
CA GLU A 183 -13.90 12.38 -3.70
C GLU A 183 -13.06 11.22 -3.15
N LEU A 184 -11.72 11.29 -3.26
CA LEU A 184 -10.82 10.29 -2.66
C LEU A 184 -11.07 10.16 -1.15
N ALA A 185 -11.21 11.29 -0.45
CA ALA A 185 -11.47 11.31 0.98
C ALA A 185 -12.87 10.79 1.34
N ARG A 186 -13.86 10.89 0.44
CA ARG A 186 -15.22 10.37 0.66
C ARG A 186 -15.28 8.86 0.52
N ILE A 187 -14.47 8.27 -0.35
CA ILE A 187 -14.43 6.82 -0.60
C ILE A 187 -13.43 6.07 0.28
N SER A 188 -12.52 6.79 0.95
CA SER A 188 -11.53 6.24 1.89
C SER A 188 -12.14 6.06 3.28
#